data_AF-A0A3D5E0K1-F1
#
_entry.id   AF-A0A3D5E0K1-F1
#
_cell.length_a   1.000
_cell.length_b   1.000
_cell.length_c   1.000
_cell.angle_alpha   90.00
_cell.angle_beta   90.00
_cell.angle_gamma   90.00
#
_symmetry.space_group_name_H-M   'P 1'
#
loop_
_entity.id
_entity.type
_entity.pdbx_description
1 polymer ?
#
loop_
_entity_poly.entity_id
_entity_poly.type
_entity_poly.pdbx_seq_one_letter_code
_entity_poly.pdbx_strand_id
1 'polypeptide(L)' 'MSSHAITVAGYLSFLVLGIGLTVLAHRPASRIPTLSALFSRVMHSRTGRIAVIAWWAWLGLHLFSK' A
#
# COMPACT_ATOMS: atom_id res chain seq x y z
N MET A 1 23.16 7.10 -16.10
CA MET A 1 22.45 5.99 -15.43
C MET A 1 21.19 5.69 -16.21
N SER A 2 20.95 4.42 -16.57
CA SER A 2 19.79 4.02 -17.37
C SER A 2 18.49 4.28 -16.61
N SER A 3 17.48 4.86 -17.28
CA SER A 3 16.15 5.10 -16.71
C SER A 3 15.55 3.84 -16.07
N HIS A 4 15.84 2.67 -16.63
CA HIS A 4 15.44 1.38 -16.07
C HIS A 4 15.99 1.15 -14.65
N ALA A 5 17.26 1.49 -14.41
CA ALA A 5 17.88 1.32 -13.09
C ALA A 5 17.24 2.24 -12.04
N ILE A 6 16.84 3.46 -12.44
CA ILE A 6 16.14 4.42 -11.56
C ILE A 6 14.75 3.88 -11.20
N THR A 7 14.00 3.38 -12.19
CA THR A 7 12.69 2.77 -11.97
C THR A 7 12.78 1.55 -11.05
N VAL A 8 13.75 0.66 -11.29
CA VAL A 8 14.00 -0.52 -10.44
C VAL A 8 14.36 -0.12 -9.01
N ALA A 9 15.26 0.85 -8.84
CA ALA A 9 15.63 1.35 -7.52
C ALA A 9 14.45 1.99 -6.78
N GLY A 10 13.58 2.71 -7.49
CA GLY A 10 12.34 3.26 -6.95
C GLY A 10 11.40 2.17 -6.45
N TYR A 11 11.13 1.14 -7.26
CA TYR A 11 10.28 0.03 -6.82
C TYR A 11 10.89 -0.74 -5.64
N LEU A 12 12.21 -0.95 -5.64
CA LEU A 12 12.93 -1.59 -4.54
C LEU A 12 12.84 -0.79 -3.23
N SER A 13 12.94 0.53 -3.28
CA SER A 13 12.84 1.36 -2.08
C SER A 13 11.44 1.30 -1.46
N PHE A 14 10.38 1.33 -2.27
CA PHE A 14 9.01 1.12 -1.79
C PHE A 14 8.82 -0.26 -1.17
N LEU A 15 9.39 -1.31 -1.78
CA LEU A 15 9.33 -2.67 -1.26
C LEU A 15 10.02 -2.76 0.11
N VAL A 16 11.24 -2.23 0.22
CA VAL A 16 12.02 -2.22 1.47
C VAL A 16 11.30 -1.42 2.56
N LEU A 17 10.71 -0.28 2.23
CA LEU A 17 9.91 0.51 3.17
C LEU A 17 8.68 -0.27 3.65
N GLY A 18 7.94 -0.91 2.75
CA GLY A 18 6.77 -1.72 3.10
C GLY A 18 7.10 -2.89 4.04
N ILE A 19 8.19 -3.61 3.74
CA ILE A 19 8.68 -4.70 4.59
C ILE A 19 9.16 -4.15 5.93
N GLY A 20 9.96 -3.08 5.93
CA GLY A 20 10.48 -2.46 7.15
C GLY A 20 9.39 -2.00 8.10
N LEU A 21 8.35 -1.33 7.58
CA LEU A 21 7.18 -0.91 8.34
C LEU A 21 6.40 -2.11 8.88
N THR A 22 6.27 -3.17 8.09
CA THR A 22 5.56 -4.39 8.51
C THR A 22 6.32 -5.11 9.64
N VAL A 23 7.63 -5.28 9.52
CA VAL A 23 8.49 -5.86 10.56
C VAL A 23 8.44 -5.01 11.83
N LEU A 24 8.51 -3.69 11.69
CA LEU A 24 8.44 -2.77 12.82
C LEU A 24 7.07 -2.81 13.50
N ALA A 25 5.97 -2.98 12.75
CA ALA A 25 4.61 -3.10 13.29
C ALA A 25 4.35 -4.42 14.04
N HIS A 26 5.09 -5.50 13.71
CA HIS A 26 4.95 -6.79 14.41
C HIS A 26 5.74 -6.87 15.72
N ARG A 27 6.54 -5.86 16.07
CA ARG A 27 7.27 -5.86 17.34
C ARG A 27 6.29 -5.66 18.52
N PRO A 28 6.35 -6.51 19.57
CA PRO A 28 5.60 -6.27 20.79
C PRO A 28 6.10 -4.96 21.42
N ALA A 29 5.19 -4.01 21.64
CA ALA A 29 5.44 -2.58 21.98
C ALA A 29 5.61 -1.59 20.81
N SER A 30 5.41 -2.00 19.56
CA SER A 30 5.36 -1.05 18.45
C SER A 30 4.09 -0.19 18.48
N ARG A 31 4.26 1.12 18.32
CA ARG A 31 3.15 2.08 18.14
C ARG A 31 2.60 2.08 16.71
N ILE A 32 3.27 1.38 15.79
CA ILE A 32 2.88 1.30 14.39
C ILE A 32 1.83 0.20 14.25
N PRO A 33 0.60 0.52 13.82
CA PRO A 33 -0.42 -0.50 13.60
C PRO A 33 0.01 -1.43 12.46
N THR A 34 -0.30 -2.72 12.60
CA THR A 34 -0.05 -3.69 11.54
C THR A 34 -0.86 -3.34 10.29
N LEU A 35 -0.36 -3.80 9.13
CA LEU A 35 -1.05 -3.60 7.86
C LEU A 35 -2.50 -4.12 7.92
N SER A 36 -2.72 -5.26 8.59
CA SER A 36 -4.04 -5.85 8.82
C SER A 36 -4.95 -4.96 9.68
N ALA A 37 -4.41 -4.35 10.74
CA ALA A 37 -5.16 -3.40 11.57
C ALA A 37 -5.53 -2.13 10.81
N LEU A 38 -4.63 -1.65 9.94
CA LEU A 38 -4.89 -0.53 9.02
C LEU A 38 -6.02 -0.87 8.04
N PHE A 39 -5.95 -2.02 7.36
CA PHE A 39 -7.00 -2.46 6.45
C PHE A 39 -8.33 -2.65 7.18
N SER A 40 -8.32 -3.25 8.37
CA SER A 40 -9.51 -3.42 9.20
C SER A 40 -10.13 -2.08 9.58
N ARG A 41 -9.31 -1.08 9.93
CA ARG A 41 -9.76 0.29 10.23
C ARG A 41 -10.34 0.98 9.00
N VAL A 42 -9.69 0.87 7.84
CA VAL A 42 -10.22 1.44 6.59
C VAL A 42 -11.56 0.78 6.23
N MET A 43 -11.65 -0.55 6.35
CA MET A 43 -12.86 -1.32 6.06
C MET A 43 -13.97 -1.16 7.10
N HIS A 44 -13.70 -0.54 8.25
CA HIS A 44 -14.68 -0.33 9.30
C HIS A 44 -15.75 0.70 8.89
N SER A 45 -15.38 1.74 8.14
CA SER A 45 -16.32 2.80 7.75
C SER A 45 -16.91 2.56 6.35
N ARG A 46 -18.16 2.97 6.14
CA ARG A 46 -18.79 2.97 4.80
C ARG A 46 -17.97 3.81 3.82
N THR A 47 -17.50 4.97 4.25
CA THR A 47 -16.65 5.86 3.44
C THR A 47 -15.35 5.17 3.02
N GLY A 48 -14.69 4.44 3.91
CA GLY A 48 -13.46 3.72 3.59
C GLY A 48 -13.68 2.59 2.58
N ARG A 49 -14.78 1.85 2.69
CA ARG A 49 -15.17 0.83 1.68
C ARG A 49 -15.43 1.47 0.32
N ILE A 50 -16.18 2.57 0.29
CA ILE A 50 -16.45 3.32 -0.95
C ILE A 50 -15.14 3.83 -1.56
N ALA A 51 -14.23 4.38 -0.76
CA ALA A 51 -12.93 4.84 -1.24
C ALA A 51 -12.11 3.70 -1.85
N VAL A 52 -12.11 2.51 -1.24
CA VAL A 52 -11.40 1.34 -1.79
C VAL A 52 -12.05 0.84 -3.08
N ILE A 53 -13.39 0.78 -3.15
CA ILE A 53 -14.09 0.39 -4.38
C ILE A 53 -13.85 1.42 -5.49
N ALA A 54 -13.90 2.71 -5.19
CA ALA A 54 -13.63 3.77 -6.16
C ALA A 54 -12.18 3.74 -6.66
N TRP A 55 -11.22 3.52 -5.76
CA TRP A 55 -9.82 3.31 -6.12
C TRP A 55 -9.65 2.10 -7.03
N TRP A 56 -10.31 0.99 -6.72
CA TRP A 56 -10.27 -0.23 -7.53
C TRP A 56 -10.92 -0.04 -8.91
N ALA A 57 -12.07 0.63 -8.97
CA ALA A 57 -12.75 0.97 -10.22
C ALA A 57 -11.89 1.89 -11.08
N TRP A 58 -11.23 2.89 -10.47
CA TRP A 58 -10.30 3.77 -11.17
C TRP A 58 -9.08 3.01 -11.71
N LEU A 59 -8.45 2.13 -10.91
CA LEU A 59 -7.35 1.28 -11.39
C LEU A 59 -7.79 0.37 -12.54
N GLY A 60 -8.97 -0.25 -12.43
CA GLY A 60 -9.55 -1.05 -13.50
C GLY A 60 -9.69 -0.23 -14.78
N LEU A 61 -10.39 0.91 -14.72
CA LEU A 61 -10.54 1.78 -15.88
C LEU A 61 -9.19 2.25 -16.44
N HIS A 62 -8.23 2.62 -15.59
CA HIS A 62 -6.94 3.13 -16.02
C HIS A 62 -6.03 2.07 -16.66
N LEU A 63 -6.13 0.82 -16.20
CA LEU A 63 -5.36 -0.31 -16.74
C LEU A 63 -6.05 -0.95 -17.94
N PHE A 64 -7.38 -1.04 -17.96
CA PHE A 64 -8.19 -1.64 -19.04
C PHE A 64 -8.56 -0.66 -20.15
N SER A 65 -8.38 0.66 -19.99
CA SER A 65 -8.55 1.62 -21.09
C SER A 65 -7.33 1.67 -22.04
N LYS A 66 -6.57 0.58 -22.16
CA LYS A 66 -5.56 0.39 -23.20
C LYS A 66 -5.96 -0.76 -24.11
#